data_AF-A0A9J7DEK9-F1
#
_entry.id   AF-A0A9J7DEK9-F1
#
_cell.length_a   1.000
_cell.length_b   1.000
_cell.length_c   1.000
_cell.angle_alpha   90.00
_cell.angle_beta   90.00
_cell.angle_gamma   90.00
#
_symmetry.space_group_name_H-M   'P 1'
#
loop_
_entity.id
_entity.type
_entity.pdbx_description
1 polymer ?
#
loop_
_entity_poly.entity_id
_entity_poly.type
_entity_poly.pdbx_seq_one_letter_code
_entity_poly.pdbx_strand_id
1 'polypeptide(L)' 'ALLEAHAIASANNDPNMCEFLESHFLQEQVDGIKQLADYITQIETSECELSNYLFDKYLLHEDHSMHKK' A
#
# COMPACT_ATOMS: atom_id res chain seq x y z
N ALA A 1 7.62 -12.06 -4.72
CA ALA A 1 7.51 -12.55 -3.33
C ALA A 1 6.09 -12.98 -2.95
N LEU A 2 5.14 -12.08 -2.63
CA LEU A 2 3.79 -12.48 -2.16
C LEU A 2 2.98 -13.26 -3.20
N LEU A 3 2.96 -12.79 -4.45
CA LEU A 3 2.30 -13.51 -5.55
C LEU A 3 2.96 -14.86 -5.87
N GLU A 4 4.28 -14.97 -5.67
CA GLU A 4 4.99 -16.24 -5.86
C GLU A 4 4.64 -17.25 -4.75
N ALA A 5 4.51 -16.77 -3.50
CA ALA A 5 4.05 -17.60 -2.39
C ALA A 5 2.61 -18.09 -2.63
N HIS A 6 1.73 -17.23 -3.13
CA HIS A 6 0.37 -17.59 -3.52
C HIS A 6 0.34 -18.61 -4.67
N ALA A 7 1.18 -18.43 -5.70
CA ALA A 7 1.31 -19.38 -6.80
C ALA A 7 1.79 -20.76 -6.33
N ILE A 8 2.72 -20.81 -5.37
CA ILE A 8 3.19 -22.07 -4.76
C ILE A 8 2.07 -22.73 -3.95
N ALA A 9 1.33 -21.98 -3.13
CA ALA A 9 0.20 -22.51 -2.36
C ALA A 9 -0.90 -23.09 -3.27
N SER A 10 -1.21 -22.37 -4.35
CA SER A 10 -2.17 -22.80 -5.38
C SER A 10 -1.69 -24.07 -6.10
N ALA A 11 -0.41 -24.15 -6.48
CA ALA A 11 0.18 -25.33 -7.12
C ALA A 11 0.17 -26.57 -6.21
N ASN A 12 0.22 -26.38 -4.88
CA ASN A 12 0.13 -27.47 -3.91
C ASN A 12 -1.31 -27.79 -3.46
N ASN A 13 -2.32 -27.12 -4.03
CA ASN A 13 -3.73 -27.24 -3.63
C ASN A 13 -3.96 -26.96 -2.13
N ASP A 14 -3.33 -25.94 -1.57
CA ASP A 14 -3.57 -25.48 -0.19
C ASP A 14 -4.51 -24.26 -0.18
N PRO A 15 -5.84 -24.48 -0.11
CA PRO A 15 -6.82 -23.39 -0.15
C PRO A 15 -6.74 -22.47 1.08
N ASN A 16 -6.34 -23.00 2.25
CA ASN A 16 -6.25 -22.20 3.47
C ASN A 16 -5.10 -21.18 3.37
N MET A 17 -3.96 -21.60 2.82
CA MET A 17 -2.83 -20.69 2.60
C MET A 17 -3.15 -19.65 1.52
N CYS A 18 -3.85 -20.02 0.44
CA CYS A 18 -4.32 -19.06 -0.56
C CYS A 18 -5.25 -18.01 0.06
N GLU A 19 -6.27 -18.43 0.81
CA GLU A 19 -7.23 -17.54 1.46
C GLU A 19 -6.54 -16.60 2.48
N PHE A 20 -5.59 -17.12 3.26
CA PHE A 20 -4.79 -16.33 4.19
C PHE A 20 -4.00 -15.22 3.49
N LEU A 21 -3.32 -15.55 2.39
CA LEU A 21 -2.53 -14.58 1.62
C LEU A 21 -3.43 -13.53 0.95
N GLU A 22 -4.56 -13.96 0.40
CA GLU A 22 -5.55 -13.08 -0.24
C GLU A 22 -6.15 -12.08 0.75
N SER A 23 -6.63 -12.59 1.89
CA SER A 23 -7.42 -11.81 2.87
C SER A 23 -6.58 -10.85 3.70
N HIS A 24 -5.30 -11.14 3.90
CA HIS A 24 -4.46 -10.37 4.83
C HIS A 24 -3.29 -9.64 4.18
N PHE A 25 -2.86 -10.02 2.97
CA PHE A 25 -1.64 -9.43 2.39
C PHE A 25 -1.83 -8.90 0.99
N LEU A 26 -2.52 -9.65 0.12
CA LEU A 26 -2.68 -9.23 -1.28
C LEU A 26 -3.57 -7.99 -1.39
N GLN A 27 -4.64 -7.90 -0.61
CA GLN A 27 -5.47 -6.68 -0.58
C GLN A 27 -4.68 -5.47 -0.05
N GLU A 28 -3.97 -5.63 1.06
CA GLU A 28 -3.13 -4.56 1.64
C GLU A 28 -2.04 -4.10 0.66
N GLN A 29 -1.46 -5.04 -0.12
CA GLN A 29 -0.49 -4.68 -1.16
C GLN A 29 -1.10 -3.83 -2.27
N VAL A 30 -2.31 -4.16 -2.74
CA VAL A 30 -2.98 -3.38 -3.79
C VAL A 30 -3.30 -1.97 -3.27
N ASP A 31 -3.81 -1.87 -2.05
CA ASP A 31 -4.14 -0.59 -1.43
C ASP A 31 -2.88 0.26 -1.21
N GLY A 32 -1.78 -0.35 -0.75
CA GLY A 32 -0.50 0.34 -0.58
C GLY A 32 0.11 0.83 -1.89
N ILE A 33 0.06 0.03 -2.96
CA ILE A 33 0.51 0.48 -4.30
C ILE A 33 -0.33 1.66 -4.78
N LYS A 34 -1.65 1.62 -4.58
CA LYS A 34 -2.54 2.72 -4.96
C LYS A 34 -2.21 4.01 -4.19
N GLN A 35 -2.02 3.90 -2.89
CA GLN A 35 -1.65 5.03 -2.03
C GLN A 35 -0.34 5.69 -2.48
N LEU A 36 0.68 4.88 -2.78
CA LEU A 36 1.96 5.38 -3.30
C LEU A 36 1.81 6.04 -4.67
N ALA A 37 0.99 5.48 -5.57
CA ALA A 37 0.71 6.09 -6.87
C ALA A 37 0.00 7.44 -6.74
N ASP A 38 -0.91 7.57 -5.78
CA ASP A 38 -1.59 8.84 -5.48
C ASP A 38 -0.63 9.88 -4.92
N TYR A 39 0.33 9.47 -4.09
CA TYR A 39 1.39 10.34 -3.60
C TYR A 39 2.30 10.83 -4.72
N ILE A 40 2.74 9.95 -5.62
CA ILE A 40 3.52 10.35 -6.79
C ILE A 40 2.76 11.37 -7.64
N THR A 41 1.49 11.11 -7.92
CA THR A 41 0.64 12.01 -8.71
C THR A 41 0.50 13.39 -8.05
N GLN A 42 0.32 13.44 -6.73
CA GLN A 42 0.24 14.70 -5.99
C GLN A 42 1.56 15.49 -6.04
N ILE A 43 2.70 14.81 -5.94
CA ILE A 43 4.02 15.45 -6.02
C ILE A 43 4.28 15.95 -7.45
N GLU A 44 3.98 15.16 -8.48
CA GLU A 44 4.21 15.55 -9.89
C GLU A 44 3.31 16.72 -10.33
N THR A 45 2.09 16.79 -9.80
CA THR A 45 1.16 17.92 -10.06
C THR A 45 1.46 19.16 -9.21
N SER A 46 2.35 19.03 -8.22
CA SER A 46 2.77 20.13 -7.37
C SER A 46 3.82 20.98 -8.09
N GLU A 47 3.39 22.13 -8.61
CA GLU A 47 4.27 23.03 -9.39
C GLU A 47 5.13 23.97 -8.51
N CYS A 48 4.93 23.98 -7.19
CA CYS A 48 5.63 24.91 -6.30
C CYS A 48 6.19 24.28 -5.02
N GLU A 49 7.22 24.90 -4.43
CA GLU A 49 7.84 24.43 -3.18
C GLU A 49 6.86 24.41 -1.99
N LEU A 50 5.87 25.30 -1.99
CA LEU A 50 4.84 25.34 -0.95
C LEU A 50 3.94 24.11 -0.99
N SER A 51 3.56 23.62 -2.17
CA SER A 51 2.74 22.39 -2.29
C SER A 51 3.51 21.17 -1.81
N ASN A 52 4.82 21.09 -2.07
CA ASN A 52 5.66 19.99 -1.56
C ASN A 52 5.81 20.05 -0.03
N TYR A 53 5.98 21.23 0.55
CA TYR A 53 6.02 21.41 2.00
C TYR A 53 4.69 21.02 2.67
N LEU A 54 3.56 21.40 2.06
CA LEU A 54 2.25 21.02 2.57
C LEU A 54 2.02 19.51 2.46
N PHE A 55 2.39 18.89 1.35
CA PHE A 55 2.32 17.45 1.15
C PHE A 55 3.12 16.70 2.23
N ASP A 56 4.37 17.10 2.48
CA ASP A 56 5.21 16.52 3.54
C ASP A 56 4.56 16.63 4.93
N LYS A 57 3.98 17.80 5.25
CA LYS A 57 3.27 18.02 6.50
C LYS A 57 2.01 17.14 6.64
N TYR A 58 1.25 16.95 5.56
CA TYR A 58 0.08 16.08 5.57
C TYR A 58 0.47 14.61 5.76
N LEU A 59 1.51 14.15 5.06
CA LEU A 59 2.03 12.79 5.19
C LEU A 59 2.44 12.46 6.64
N LEU A 60 3.19 13.37 7.29
CA LEU A 60 3.58 13.23 8.70
C LEU A 60 2.37 13.18 9.67
N HIS A 61 1.26 13.84 9.32
CA HIS A 61 0.05 13.83 10.13
C HIS A 61 -0.80 12.57 9.93
N GLU A 62 -0.81 11.99 8.73
CA GLU A 62 -1.48 10.72 8.46
C GLU A 62 -0.79 9.54 9.18
N ASP A 63 0.55 9.50 9.19
CA ASP A 63 1.33 8.49 9.93
C ASP A 63 0.98 8.45 11.43
N HIS A 64 0.75 9.61 12.04
CA HIS A 64 0.36 9.71 13.46
C HIS A 64 -1.08 9.26 13.74
N SER A 65 -1.98 9.27 12.75
CA SER A 65 -3.35 8.75 12.91
C SER A 65 -3.44 7.24 12.74
N MET A 66 -2.55 6.65 11.94
CA MET A 66 -2.51 5.19 11.70
C MET A 66 -2.02 4.39 12.93
N HIS A 67 -1.30 5.03 13.86
CA HIS A 67 -0.83 4.42 15.11
C HIS A 67 -1.82 4.49 16.29
N LYS A 68 -3.06 4.97 16.08
CA LYS A 68 -4.08 5.10 17.15
C LYS A 68 -5.18 4.02 17.17
N LYS A 69 -4.99 2.89 16.47
CA LYS A 69 -5.89 1.74 16.59
C LYS A 69 -5.27 0.63 17.43
#